data_AF-A0A2S3QCI5-F1
#
_entry.id   AF-A0A2S3QCI5-F1
#
_cell.length_a   1.000
_cell.length_b   1.000
_cell.length_c   1.000
_cell.angle_alpha   90.00
_cell.angle_beta   90.00
_cell.angle_gamma   90.00
#
_symmetry.space_group_name_H-M   'P 1'
#
loop_
_entity.id
_entity.type
_entity.pdbx_description
1 polymer ?
#
loop_
_entity_poly.entity_id
_entity_poly.type
_entity_poly.pdbx_seq_one_letter_code
_entity_poly.pdbx_strand_id
1 'polypeptide(L)'
;MTSYLSSTERKMAGRRRVLVMAPHPDDEALGAGGFIHQAVRQGYDVYVVLMTSGDGFVQDAERYYLSLTVTSEEYIHLGYERQIEAQKAMAALGVPKERVIFLGFPDGGLDHLFLHYDAAALFVSPTTGCSRGPYIESPTYGTPYTGAELLNAIIRLFTEIQPDWVVTPLMLDQHPDHWATSAFGSLALMACRAQGLSWAEHTVHLGYLVHWNGWPLPLAYRPEMRQEVPPSLTTYPGLRWEEFGYDAPTVEAKRVSLLSYESQVELIKPFLLAFARKTEVFGRVTPTVVDQEAVWPQPRAESLTKFLRRDYGIVASRWRHRQGQDHVQCRVKLEGLWSARVVVYAWGKGLEFSGWTSGMQGGDDPGLLVTPSADHVDLTWSVSETGTEREWLKGIVFYRNNKITGRTGFWPWLSADPERKG
;
A
#
# COMPACT_ATOMS: atom_id res chain seq x y z
N MET A 1 -16.31 -3.70 22.03
CA MET A 1 -15.08 -3.82 21.22
C MET A 1 -14.51 -5.20 21.45
N THR A 2 -14.76 -6.11 20.51
CA THR A 2 -14.23 -7.48 20.56
C THR A 2 -12.80 -7.41 20.03
N SER A 3 -11.83 -7.79 20.85
CA SER A 3 -10.44 -7.85 20.41
C SER A 3 -10.27 -8.96 19.37
N TYR A 4 -9.47 -8.70 18.35
CA TYR A 4 -9.17 -9.65 17.27
C TYR A 4 -8.17 -10.75 17.69
N LEU A 5 -7.47 -10.54 18.81
CA LEU A 5 -6.50 -11.49 19.35
C LEU A 5 -7.02 -12.21 20.59
N SER A 6 -6.63 -13.47 20.76
CA SER A 6 -6.98 -14.25 21.95
C SER A 6 -6.34 -13.65 23.22
N SER A 7 -6.91 -13.91 24.40
CA SER A 7 -6.38 -13.40 25.68
C SER A 7 -4.98 -13.95 26.02
N THR A 8 -4.60 -15.08 25.42
CA THR A 8 -3.31 -15.77 25.63
C THR A 8 -2.14 -15.10 24.90
N GLU A 9 -2.39 -14.40 23.79
CA GLU A 9 -1.34 -13.77 22.96
C GLU A 9 -0.82 -12.45 23.53
N ARG A 10 -1.59 -11.80 24.40
CA ARG A 10 -1.27 -10.48 24.97
C ARG A 10 -0.08 -10.45 25.93
N LYS A 11 0.59 -11.58 26.20
CA LYS A 11 1.54 -11.69 27.33
C LYS A 11 2.77 -12.58 27.10
N MET A 12 3.50 -12.40 26.00
CA MET A 12 4.93 -12.76 25.95
C MET A 12 5.81 -11.52 25.79
N ALA A 13 6.01 -10.81 26.90
CA ALA A 13 6.97 -9.71 26.97
C ALA A 13 8.38 -10.24 26.61
N GLY A 14 8.93 -9.77 25.48
CA GLY A 14 10.30 -10.06 25.05
C GLY A 14 10.46 -10.60 23.62
N ARG A 15 9.39 -11.00 22.94
CA ARG A 15 9.44 -11.38 21.51
C ARG A 15 9.13 -10.19 20.61
N ARG A 16 9.92 -10.02 19.55
CA ARG A 16 9.65 -9.00 18.53
C ARG A 16 8.43 -9.40 17.70
N ARG A 17 7.68 -8.40 17.27
CA ARG A 17 6.43 -8.54 16.51
C ARG A 17 6.58 -7.93 15.14
N VAL A 18 6.27 -8.71 14.12
CA VAL A 18 6.29 -8.30 12.72
C VAL A 18 4.85 -8.32 12.22
N LEU A 19 4.42 -7.22 11.61
CA LEU A 19 3.14 -7.13 10.91
C LEU A 19 3.42 -6.90 9.43
N VAL A 20 3.06 -7.88 8.60
CA VAL A 20 3.10 -7.79 7.15
C VAL A 20 1.69 -7.47 6.64
N MET A 21 1.55 -6.41 5.85
CA MET A 21 0.31 -6.06 5.18
C MET A 21 0.42 -6.40 3.70
N ALA A 22 -0.62 -6.99 3.13
CA ALA A 22 -0.73 -7.35 1.73
C ALA A 22 -2.11 -6.95 1.19
N PRO A 23 -2.20 -6.32 0.01
CA PRO A 23 -3.49 -5.99 -0.57
C PRO A 23 -4.26 -7.26 -0.92
N HIS A 24 -3.61 -8.24 -1.55
CA HIS A 24 -4.25 -9.47 -2.02
C HIS A 24 -3.57 -10.75 -1.48
N PRO A 25 -4.29 -11.88 -1.45
CA PRO A 25 -3.71 -13.19 -1.13
C PRO A 25 -2.68 -13.67 -2.17
N ASP A 26 -1.40 -13.51 -1.86
CA ASP A 26 -0.18 -13.90 -2.61
C ASP A 26 0.93 -12.86 -2.42
N ASP A 27 0.57 -11.58 -2.31
CA ASP A 27 1.50 -10.45 -2.19
C ASP A 27 2.39 -10.53 -0.96
N GLU A 28 1.90 -11.05 0.16
CA GLU A 28 2.68 -11.26 1.37
C GLU A 28 3.83 -12.24 1.10
N ALA A 29 3.57 -13.29 0.32
CA ALA A 29 4.55 -14.30 -0.04
C ALA A 29 5.48 -13.77 -1.14
N LEU A 30 4.95 -13.05 -2.14
CA LEU A 30 5.74 -12.42 -3.21
C LEU A 30 6.73 -11.42 -2.64
N GLY A 31 6.23 -10.46 -1.87
CA GLY A 31 6.97 -9.32 -1.35
C GLY A 31 7.86 -9.62 -0.15
N ALA A 32 7.43 -10.52 0.73
CA ALA A 32 8.08 -10.72 2.04
C ALA A 32 8.17 -12.19 2.51
N GLY A 33 7.97 -13.19 1.64
CA GLY A 33 7.93 -14.59 2.07
C GLY A 33 9.22 -15.09 2.73
N GLY A 34 10.39 -14.68 2.22
CA GLY A 34 11.68 -15.01 2.82
C GLY A 34 11.87 -14.33 4.17
N PHE A 35 11.52 -13.03 4.24
CA PHE A 35 11.52 -12.25 5.46
C PHE A 35 10.61 -12.84 6.55
N ILE A 36 9.38 -13.22 6.21
CA ILE A 36 8.42 -13.88 7.11
C ILE A 36 9.02 -15.16 7.69
N HIS A 37 9.48 -16.08 6.83
CA HIS A 37 10.02 -17.36 7.29
C HIS A 37 11.27 -17.19 8.17
N GLN A 38 12.15 -16.23 7.82
CA GLN A 38 13.31 -15.92 8.64
C GLN A 38 12.91 -15.34 10.00
N ALA A 39 11.93 -14.44 10.07
CA ALA A 39 11.42 -13.88 11.31
C ALA A 39 10.80 -14.97 12.22
N VAL A 40 10.00 -15.89 11.65
CA VAL A 40 9.47 -17.04 12.38
C VAL A 40 10.59 -17.92 12.94
N ARG A 41 11.62 -18.23 12.14
CA ARG A 41 12.81 -19.01 12.59
C ARG A 41 13.60 -18.32 13.70
N GLN A 42 13.54 -16.99 13.80
CA GLN A 42 14.13 -16.21 14.88
C GLN A 42 13.23 -16.13 16.12
N GLY A 43 12.05 -16.74 16.09
CA GLY A 43 11.10 -16.76 17.20
C GLY A 43 10.29 -15.48 17.35
N TYR A 44 10.17 -14.68 16.28
CA TYR A 44 9.32 -13.48 16.26
C TYR A 44 7.85 -13.89 16.06
N ASP A 45 6.95 -13.08 16.61
CA ASP A 45 5.53 -13.23 16.35
C ASP A 45 5.18 -12.47 15.06
N VAL A 46 4.94 -13.23 13.98
CA VAL A 46 4.59 -12.67 12.67
C VAL A 46 3.07 -12.71 12.48
N TYR A 47 2.52 -11.57 12.10
CA TYR A 47 1.12 -11.36 11.72
C TYR A 47 1.07 -10.96 10.25
N VAL A 48 0.15 -11.54 9.51
CA VAL A 48 -0.12 -11.23 8.11
C VAL A 48 -1.53 -10.68 8.01
N VAL A 49 -1.66 -9.45 7.53
CA VAL A 49 -2.93 -8.74 7.38
C VAL A 49 -3.20 -8.53 5.90
N LEU A 50 -4.18 -9.25 5.37
CA LEU A 50 -4.63 -9.15 4.00
C LEU A 50 -5.81 -8.16 3.92
N MET A 51 -5.67 -7.14 3.10
CA MET A 51 -6.66 -6.06 3.00
C MET A 51 -7.94 -6.54 2.33
N THR A 52 -7.80 -7.36 1.28
CA THR A 52 -8.88 -7.93 0.48
C THR A 52 -8.86 -9.46 0.57
N SER A 53 -9.81 -10.12 -0.09
CA SER A 53 -9.78 -11.58 -0.29
C SER A 53 -9.37 -11.99 -1.71
N GLY A 54 -8.91 -11.05 -2.54
CA GLY A 54 -8.52 -11.34 -3.93
C GLY A 54 -9.68 -11.72 -4.85
N ASP A 55 -10.87 -11.19 -4.58
CA ASP A 55 -12.15 -11.48 -5.26
C ASP A 55 -12.47 -10.54 -6.44
N GLY A 56 -11.50 -9.74 -6.88
CA GLY A 56 -11.63 -8.73 -7.92
C GLY A 56 -10.85 -9.02 -9.20
N PHE A 57 -10.02 -10.06 -9.21
CA PHE A 57 -9.22 -10.39 -10.39
C PHE A 57 -10.04 -11.14 -11.45
N VAL A 58 -10.61 -10.38 -12.38
CA VAL A 58 -11.53 -10.90 -13.42
C VAL A 58 -10.93 -12.08 -14.20
N GLN A 59 -9.70 -11.97 -14.71
CA GLN A 59 -9.09 -13.05 -15.51
C GLN A 59 -8.86 -14.33 -14.71
N ASP A 60 -8.64 -14.21 -13.41
CA ASP A 60 -8.50 -15.35 -12.52
C ASP A 60 -9.84 -16.04 -12.31
N ALA A 61 -10.89 -15.28 -11.99
CA ALA A 61 -12.22 -15.82 -11.87
C ALA A 61 -12.73 -16.45 -13.18
N GLU A 62 -12.50 -15.80 -14.33
CA GLU A 62 -12.90 -16.33 -15.63
C GLU A 62 -12.25 -17.68 -15.93
N ARG A 63 -10.98 -17.84 -15.51
CA ARG A 63 -10.26 -19.09 -15.68
C ARG A 63 -10.68 -20.15 -14.68
N TYR A 64 -10.82 -19.79 -13.41
CA TYR A 64 -11.22 -20.71 -12.33
C TYR A 64 -12.57 -21.35 -12.62
N TYR A 65 -13.55 -20.56 -13.05
CA TYR A 65 -14.89 -21.03 -13.40
C TYR A 65 -15.04 -21.48 -14.85
N LEU A 66 -13.99 -21.35 -15.68
CA LEU A 66 -14.02 -21.61 -17.13
C LEU A 66 -15.18 -20.88 -17.82
N SER A 67 -15.45 -19.64 -17.40
CA SER A 67 -16.60 -18.83 -17.80
C SER A 67 -16.20 -17.37 -18.02
N LEU A 68 -16.62 -16.75 -19.13
CA LEU A 68 -16.47 -15.30 -19.34
C LEU A 68 -17.57 -14.47 -18.65
N THR A 69 -18.45 -15.13 -17.89
CA THR A 69 -19.59 -14.50 -17.23
C THR A 69 -19.66 -15.05 -15.81
N VAL A 70 -18.78 -14.51 -14.96
CA VAL A 70 -18.68 -14.89 -13.55
C VAL A 70 -19.68 -14.06 -12.73
N THR A 71 -20.48 -14.71 -11.88
CA THR A 71 -21.45 -14.03 -11.03
C THR A 71 -20.80 -13.41 -9.79
N SER A 72 -21.51 -12.49 -9.14
CA SER A 72 -21.04 -11.88 -7.89
C SER A 72 -20.82 -12.88 -6.77
N GLU A 73 -21.66 -13.92 -6.66
CA GLU A 73 -21.51 -15.01 -5.70
C GLU A 73 -20.27 -15.86 -6.00
N GLU A 74 -19.96 -16.08 -7.28
CA GLU A 74 -18.76 -16.80 -7.71
C GLU A 74 -17.48 -16.02 -7.38
N TYR A 75 -17.48 -14.70 -7.50
CA TYR A 75 -16.36 -13.88 -7.01
C TYR A 75 -16.17 -14.00 -5.50
N ILE A 76 -17.25 -13.96 -4.71
CA ILE A 76 -17.18 -14.14 -3.25
C ILE A 76 -16.65 -15.54 -2.91
N HIS A 77 -17.10 -16.58 -3.61
CA HIS A 77 -16.62 -17.94 -3.43
C HIS A 77 -15.12 -18.06 -3.76
N LEU A 78 -14.65 -17.44 -4.86
CA LEU A 78 -13.22 -17.39 -5.16
C LEU A 78 -12.43 -16.70 -4.05
N GLY A 79 -12.97 -15.63 -3.45
CA GLY A 79 -12.37 -14.99 -2.29
C GLY A 79 -12.17 -15.94 -1.11
N TYR A 80 -13.15 -16.80 -0.79
CA TYR A 80 -13.00 -17.83 0.24
C TYR A 80 -11.92 -18.86 -0.11
N GLU A 81 -11.85 -19.31 -1.36
CA GLU A 81 -10.81 -20.23 -1.83
C GLU A 81 -9.41 -19.62 -1.68
N ARG A 82 -9.24 -18.35 -2.10
CA ARG A 82 -7.98 -17.63 -1.94
C ARG A 82 -7.60 -17.38 -0.48
N GLN A 83 -8.56 -17.24 0.43
CA GLN A 83 -8.28 -17.21 1.87
C GLN A 83 -7.68 -18.53 2.36
N ILE A 84 -8.20 -19.67 1.89
CA ILE A 84 -7.69 -21.00 2.22
C ILE A 84 -6.28 -21.17 1.66
N GLU A 85 -6.04 -20.75 0.42
CA GLU A 85 -4.72 -20.76 -0.21
C GLU A 85 -3.69 -19.93 0.58
N ALA A 86 -4.02 -18.68 0.94
CA ALA A 86 -3.14 -17.85 1.77
C ALA A 86 -2.85 -18.48 3.14
N GLN A 87 -3.84 -19.10 3.79
CA GLN A 87 -3.60 -19.81 5.06
C GLN A 87 -2.62 -20.98 4.88
N LYS A 88 -2.75 -21.76 3.79
CA LYS A 88 -1.79 -22.84 3.47
C LYS A 88 -0.40 -22.28 3.15
N ALA A 89 -0.32 -21.21 2.37
CA ALA A 89 0.91 -20.55 2.00
C ALA A 89 1.66 -20.00 3.23
N MET A 90 0.95 -19.38 4.15
CA MET A 90 1.51 -18.82 5.38
C MET A 90 1.91 -19.91 6.38
N ALA A 91 1.16 -21.01 6.45
CA ALA A 91 1.55 -22.19 7.22
C ALA A 91 2.88 -22.79 6.71
N ALA A 92 3.13 -22.77 5.40
CA ALA A 92 4.41 -23.21 4.83
C ALA A 92 5.60 -22.32 5.24
N LEU A 93 5.34 -21.06 5.62
CA LEU A 93 6.35 -20.15 6.19
C LEU A 93 6.42 -20.20 7.72
N GLY A 94 5.59 -21.03 8.35
CA GLY A 94 5.52 -21.21 9.81
C GLY A 94 4.64 -20.18 10.53
N VAL A 95 3.82 -19.41 9.82
CA VAL A 95 2.84 -18.50 10.43
C VAL A 95 1.57 -19.29 10.77
N PRO A 96 1.09 -19.26 12.02
CA PRO A 96 -0.12 -19.96 12.41
C PRO A 96 -1.36 -19.28 11.82
N LYS A 97 -2.42 -20.07 11.55
CA LYS A 97 -3.65 -19.61 10.90
C LYS A 97 -4.28 -18.40 11.61
N GLU A 98 -4.22 -18.38 12.93
CA GLU A 98 -4.80 -17.33 13.78
C GLU A 98 -4.15 -15.95 13.56
N ARG A 99 -2.96 -15.92 12.96
CA ARG A 99 -2.21 -14.70 12.64
C ARG A 99 -2.25 -14.34 11.16
N VAL A 100 -3.10 -15.02 10.39
CA VAL A 100 -3.42 -14.68 8.99
C VAL A 100 -4.82 -14.06 8.97
N ILE A 101 -4.88 -12.74 8.89
CA ILE A 101 -6.07 -11.94 9.14
C ILE A 101 -6.54 -11.32 7.84
N PHE A 102 -7.78 -11.58 7.43
CA PHE A 102 -8.39 -11.02 6.22
C PHE A 102 -9.38 -9.92 6.58
N LEU A 103 -9.15 -8.69 6.14
CA LEU A 103 -10.06 -7.57 6.38
C LEU A 103 -11.29 -7.56 5.43
N GLY A 104 -11.23 -8.25 4.30
CA GLY A 104 -12.40 -8.42 3.41
C GLY A 104 -12.93 -7.11 2.79
N PHE A 105 -12.09 -6.09 2.69
CA PHE A 105 -12.37 -4.87 1.91
C PHE A 105 -12.28 -5.15 0.41
N PRO A 106 -12.86 -4.29 -0.45
CA PRO A 106 -13.07 -4.65 -1.85
C PRO A 106 -11.76 -4.66 -2.64
N ASP A 107 -11.49 -5.77 -3.31
CA ASP A 107 -10.45 -5.88 -4.33
C ASP A 107 -10.74 -4.91 -5.50
N GLY A 108 -9.73 -4.13 -5.88
CA GLY A 108 -9.81 -3.06 -6.87
C GLY A 108 -10.43 -1.76 -6.36
N GLY A 109 -10.70 -1.66 -5.05
CA GLY A 109 -11.37 -0.49 -4.45
C GLY A 109 -10.58 0.24 -3.37
N LEU A 110 -9.40 -0.24 -2.95
CA LEU A 110 -8.71 0.36 -1.79
C LEU A 110 -8.21 1.78 -2.09
N ASP A 111 -7.78 2.06 -3.32
CA ASP A 111 -7.39 3.41 -3.73
C ASP A 111 -8.57 4.38 -3.73
N HIS A 112 -9.74 3.94 -4.17
CA HIS A 112 -10.96 4.74 -4.09
C HIS A 112 -11.30 5.05 -2.63
N LEU A 113 -11.28 4.05 -1.74
CA LEU A 113 -11.52 4.26 -0.31
C LEU A 113 -10.54 5.27 0.31
N PHE A 114 -9.29 5.30 -0.18
CA PHE A 114 -8.28 6.24 0.27
C PHE A 114 -8.45 7.66 -0.32
N LEU A 115 -8.77 7.78 -1.61
CA LEU A 115 -8.86 9.09 -2.29
C LEU A 115 -10.17 9.83 -2.03
N HIS A 116 -11.18 9.08 -1.55
CA HIS A 116 -12.53 9.52 -1.23
C HIS A 116 -12.89 9.14 0.21
N TYR A 117 -11.95 9.35 1.13
CA TYR A 117 -12.05 8.93 2.54
C TYR A 117 -13.30 9.45 3.26
N ASP A 118 -13.70 10.69 2.95
CA ASP A 118 -14.85 11.39 3.50
C ASP A 118 -16.15 11.20 2.70
N ALA A 119 -16.15 10.32 1.69
CA ALA A 119 -17.33 10.08 0.87
C ALA A 119 -18.49 9.54 1.71
N ALA A 120 -19.66 10.17 1.57
CA ALA A 120 -20.88 9.73 2.22
C ALA A 120 -21.44 8.42 1.63
N ALA A 121 -21.19 8.17 0.33
CA ALA A 121 -21.63 6.97 -0.36
C ALA A 121 -20.66 5.80 -0.10
N LEU A 122 -21.22 4.61 0.12
CA LEU A 122 -20.42 3.39 0.22
C LEU A 122 -19.87 3.03 -1.16
N PHE A 123 -18.63 2.54 -1.19
CA PHE A 123 -18.10 1.92 -2.39
C PHE A 123 -18.84 0.60 -2.65
N VAL A 124 -19.21 0.35 -3.90
CA VAL A 124 -19.82 -0.92 -4.33
C VAL A 124 -18.80 -1.63 -5.21
N SER A 125 -18.40 -2.85 -4.82
CA SER A 125 -17.47 -3.65 -5.61
C SER A 125 -18.06 -3.95 -7.00
N PRO A 126 -17.35 -3.65 -8.10
CA PRO A 126 -17.82 -3.99 -9.44
C PRO A 126 -17.94 -5.50 -9.70
N THR A 127 -17.23 -6.34 -8.95
CA THR A 127 -17.25 -7.81 -9.11
C THR A 127 -18.26 -8.47 -8.20
N THR A 128 -18.15 -8.26 -6.89
CA THR A 128 -19.02 -8.91 -5.89
C THR A 128 -20.35 -8.19 -5.68
N GLY A 129 -20.54 -6.99 -6.23
CA GLY A 129 -21.74 -6.17 -6.02
C GLY A 129 -21.96 -5.72 -4.57
N CYS A 130 -21.04 -6.06 -3.67
CA CYS A 130 -21.15 -5.78 -2.24
C CYS A 130 -20.67 -4.36 -1.91
N SER A 131 -21.32 -3.73 -0.93
CA SER A 131 -20.88 -2.46 -0.33
C SER A 131 -20.42 -2.62 1.13
N ARG A 132 -20.29 -3.87 1.57
CA ARG A 132 -19.94 -4.31 2.92
C ARG A 132 -19.17 -5.62 2.84
N GLY A 133 -18.28 -5.89 3.80
CA GLY A 133 -17.49 -7.13 3.83
C GLY A 133 -18.37 -8.39 3.86
N PRO A 134 -18.34 -9.28 2.84
CA PRO A 134 -19.22 -10.45 2.77
C PRO A 134 -18.68 -11.68 3.53
N TYR A 135 -17.45 -11.62 4.07
CA TYR A 135 -16.73 -12.76 4.63
C TYR A 135 -16.98 -12.95 6.12
N ILE A 136 -17.75 -13.98 6.49
CA ILE A 136 -18.20 -14.24 7.87
C ILE A 136 -17.04 -14.39 8.87
N GLU A 137 -15.94 -15.02 8.47
CA GLU A 137 -14.76 -15.24 9.33
C GLU A 137 -13.89 -13.98 9.48
N SER A 138 -14.20 -12.91 8.75
CA SER A 138 -13.42 -11.67 8.81
C SER A 138 -13.72 -10.89 10.09
N PRO A 139 -12.70 -10.30 10.76
CA PRO A 139 -12.87 -9.31 11.83
C PRO A 139 -13.74 -8.09 11.45
N THR A 140 -13.98 -7.89 10.16
CA THR A 140 -14.71 -6.77 9.56
C THR A 140 -15.91 -7.25 8.73
N TYR A 141 -16.45 -8.43 9.05
CA TYR A 141 -17.69 -8.92 8.47
C TYR A 141 -18.84 -7.89 8.62
N GLY A 142 -19.54 -7.61 7.51
CA GLY A 142 -20.64 -6.64 7.47
C GLY A 142 -20.24 -5.17 7.58
N THR A 143 -18.94 -4.87 7.76
CA THR A 143 -18.43 -3.50 7.84
C THR A 143 -18.61 -2.76 6.51
N PRO A 144 -19.12 -1.52 6.50
CA PRO A 144 -19.23 -0.70 5.29
C PRO A 144 -17.90 -0.48 4.58
N TYR A 145 -17.92 -0.49 3.25
CA TYR A 145 -16.77 -0.11 2.44
C TYR A 145 -16.59 1.40 2.38
N THR A 146 -15.92 1.94 3.40
CA THR A 146 -15.47 3.33 3.50
C THR A 146 -14.00 3.40 3.91
N GLY A 147 -13.32 4.49 3.56
CA GLY A 147 -11.94 4.72 4.00
C GLY A 147 -11.79 4.78 5.51
N ALA A 148 -12.76 5.39 6.20
CA ALA A 148 -12.76 5.51 7.65
C ALA A 148 -12.84 4.14 8.36
N GLU A 149 -13.72 3.25 7.90
CA GLU A 149 -13.83 1.92 8.50
C GLU A 149 -12.59 1.06 8.28
N LEU A 150 -11.98 1.16 7.08
CA LEU A 150 -10.72 0.50 6.78
C LEU A 150 -9.60 1.00 7.69
N LEU A 151 -9.40 2.31 7.76
CA LEU A 151 -8.36 2.90 8.61
C LEU A 151 -8.57 2.53 10.09
N ASN A 152 -9.81 2.57 10.57
CA ASN A 152 -10.13 2.19 11.94
C ASN A 152 -9.83 0.71 12.22
N ALA A 153 -10.10 -0.19 11.27
CA ALA A 153 -9.76 -1.60 11.42
C ALA A 153 -8.24 -1.81 11.54
N ILE A 154 -7.44 -1.12 10.73
CA ILE A 154 -5.98 -1.20 10.76
C ILE A 154 -5.43 -0.62 12.06
N ILE A 155 -5.93 0.55 12.51
CA ILE A 155 -5.51 1.17 13.79
C ILE A 155 -5.80 0.23 14.96
N ARG A 156 -6.95 -0.44 14.97
CA ARG A 156 -7.27 -1.45 15.99
C ARG A 156 -6.25 -2.59 15.99
N LEU A 157 -5.97 -3.18 14.83
CA LEU A 157 -4.95 -4.22 14.69
C LEU A 157 -3.57 -3.75 15.14
N PHE A 158 -3.16 -2.55 14.74
CA PHE A 158 -1.87 -1.97 15.11
C PHE A 158 -1.77 -1.76 16.62
N THR A 159 -2.84 -1.32 17.28
CA THR A 159 -2.87 -1.09 18.72
C THR A 159 -2.92 -2.40 19.52
N GLU A 160 -3.57 -3.43 18.98
CA GLU A 160 -3.61 -4.77 19.59
C GLU A 160 -2.27 -5.52 19.42
N ILE A 161 -1.68 -5.46 18.22
CA ILE A 161 -0.43 -6.15 17.88
C ILE A 161 0.78 -5.39 18.41
N GLN A 162 0.80 -4.06 18.32
CA GLN A 162 1.93 -3.17 18.64
C GLN A 162 3.24 -3.61 17.97
N PRO A 163 3.29 -3.65 16.63
CA PRO A 163 4.41 -4.20 15.89
C PRO A 163 5.71 -3.42 16.09
N ASP A 164 6.82 -4.14 16.23
CA ASP A 164 8.15 -3.55 16.13
C ASP A 164 8.46 -3.23 14.66
N TRP A 165 7.95 -4.04 13.73
CA TRP A 165 8.17 -3.90 12.29
C TRP A 165 6.82 -3.94 11.57
N VAL A 166 6.55 -2.94 10.74
CA VAL A 166 5.43 -2.90 9.80
C VAL A 166 6.00 -3.02 8.40
N VAL A 167 5.54 -4.02 7.65
CA VAL A 167 5.99 -4.33 6.30
C VAL A 167 4.80 -4.20 5.36
N THR A 168 4.80 -3.23 4.46
CA THR A 168 3.70 -2.97 3.50
C THR A 168 4.23 -3.07 2.07
N PRO A 169 3.37 -3.03 1.03
CA PRO A 169 3.85 -2.63 -0.29
C PRO A 169 4.53 -1.25 -0.21
N LEU A 170 5.38 -0.96 -1.17
CA LEU A 170 6.06 0.31 -1.30
C LEU A 170 5.07 1.35 -1.84
N MET A 171 5.11 2.58 -1.33
CA MET A 171 4.21 3.65 -1.78
C MET A 171 4.32 3.98 -3.27
N LEU A 172 5.38 3.50 -3.96
CA LEU A 172 5.62 3.68 -5.39
C LEU A 172 5.08 2.52 -6.25
N ASP A 173 4.61 1.42 -5.65
CA ASP A 173 4.07 0.26 -6.39
C ASP A 173 2.94 0.68 -7.37
N GLN A 174 2.94 0.15 -8.58
CA GLN A 174 2.06 0.63 -9.65
C GLN A 174 0.62 0.14 -9.55
N HIS A 175 0.36 -0.89 -8.74
CA HIS A 175 -0.99 -1.39 -8.56
C HIS A 175 -1.81 -0.49 -7.61
N PRO A 176 -3.05 -0.10 -7.97
CA PRO A 176 -3.92 0.74 -7.15
C PRO A 176 -4.00 0.34 -5.67
N ASP A 177 -4.37 -0.91 -5.42
CA ASP A 177 -4.51 -1.42 -4.05
C ASP A 177 -3.18 -1.50 -3.29
N HIS A 178 -2.05 -1.67 -3.97
CA HIS A 178 -0.74 -1.79 -3.31
C HIS A 178 -0.32 -0.46 -2.68
N TRP A 179 -0.31 0.61 -3.47
CA TRP A 179 0.08 1.90 -2.92
C TRP A 179 -0.97 2.43 -1.93
N ALA A 180 -2.25 2.09 -2.10
CA ALA A 180 -3.28 2.42 -1.13
C ALA A 180 -3.07 1.70 0.21
N THR A 181 -2.71 0.41 0.17
CA THR A 181 -2.33 -0.37 1.36
C THR A 181 -1.13 0.25 2.08
N SER A 182 -0.11 0.68 1.33
CA SER A 182 1.02 1.42 1.90
C SER A 182 0.57 2.71 2.59
N ALA A 183 -0.31 3.47 1.95
CA ALA A 183 -0.79 4.75 2.46
C ALA A 183 -1.64 4.58 3.72
N PHE A 184 -2.55 3.61 3.74
CA PHE A 184 -3.32 3.26 4.95
C PHE A 184 -2.44 2.75 6.09
N GLY A 185 -1.43 1.93 5.80
CA GLY A 185 -0.46 1.46 6.80
C GLY A 185 0.33 2.62 7.42
N SER A 186 0.77 3.58 6.60
CA SER A 186 1.38 4.82 7.10
C SER A 186 0.42 5.64 7.96
N LEU A 187 -0.83 5.87 7.51
CA LEU A 187 -1.82 6.61 8.30
C LEU A 187 -2.11 5.94 9.65
N ALA A 188 -2.22 4.62 9.68
CA ALA A 188 -2.47 3.90 10.92
C ALA A 188 -1.30 4.05 11.90
N LEU A 189 -0.06 4.01 11.41
CA LEU A 189 1.12 4.24 12.25
C LEU A 189 1.19 5.68 12.77
N MET A 190 0.90 6.66 11.91
CA MET A 190 0.81 8.08 12.30
C MET A 190 -0.26 8.31 13.37
N ALA A 191 -1.44 7.68 13.21
CA ALA A 191 -2.52 7.73 14.19
C ALA A 191 -2.11 7.14 15.54
N CYS A 192 -1.33 6.05 15.55
CA CYS A 192 -0.81 5.45 16.78
C CYS A 192 0.21 6.37 17.49
N ARG A 193 1.10 7.03 16.73
CA ARG A 193 2.06 8.01 17.29
C ARG A 193 1.35 9.21 17.91
N ALA A 194 0.37 9.75 17.22
CA ALA A 194 -0.37 10.90 17.71
C ALA A 194 -1.27 10.58 18.92
N GLN A 195 -1.62 9.32 19.15
CA GLN A 195 -2.22 8.85 20.40
C GLN A 195 -1.19 8.72 21.55
N GLY A 196 0.08 9.03 21.31
CA GLY A 196 1.16 8.92 22.30
C GLY A 196 1.61 7.48 22.57
N LEU A 197 1.34 6.55 21.65
CA LEU A 197 1.72 5.15 21.83
C LEU A 197 3.22 4.97 21.56
N SER A 198 3.99 4.79 22.63
CA SER A 198 5.47 4.75 22.59
C SER A 198 6.07 3.68 21.67
N TRP A 199 5.37 2.56 21.44
CA TRP A 199 5.83 1.52 20.53
C TRP A 199 5.87 2.04 19.07
N ALA A 200 4.92 2.90 18.68
CA ALA A 200 4.78 3.40 17.31
C ALA A 200 5.92 4.35 16.89
N GLU A 201 6.57 4.99 17.86
CA GLU A 201 7.77 5.83 17.65
C GLU A 201 9.00 5.00 17.26
N HIS A 202 9.04 3.74 17.71
CA HIS A 202 10.17 2.84 17.50
C HIS A 202 9.90 1.80 16.41
N THR A 203 8.68 1.74 15.89
CA THR A 203 8.31 0.83 14.80
C THR A 203 9.08 1.15 13.52
N VAL A 204 9.72 0.13 12.96
CA VAL A 204 10.37 0.21 11.64
C VAL A 204 9.31 -0.01 10.55
N HIS A 205 9.21 0.90 9.59
CA HIS A 205 8.33 0.76 8.42
C HIS A 205 9.14 0.41 7.17
N LEU A 206 8.92 -0.79 6.63
CA LEU A 206 9.53 -1.30 5.41
C LEU A 206 8.48 -1.45 4.29
N GLY A 207 8.88 -1.12 3.05
CA GLY A 207 8.07 -1.26 1.84
C GLY A 207 8.64 -2.30 0.87
N TYR A 208 7.91 -3.36 0.53
CA TYR A 208 8.28 -4.30 -0.54
C TYR A 208 7.66 -3.91 -1.88
N LEU A 209 8.17 -4.43 -2.99
CA LEU A 209 7.67 -4.12 -4.33
C LEU A 209 7.18 -5.38 -5.03
N VAL A 210 5.99 -5.32 -5.65
CA VAL A 210 5.42 -6.42 -6.45
C VAL A 210 5.17 -5.96 -7.87
N HIS A 211 4.43 -4.86 -8.08
CA HIS A 211 4.13 -4.37 -9.41
C HIS A 211 4.99 -3.17 -9.78
N TRP A 212 6.01 -3.47 -10.56
CA TRP A 212 6.89 -2.47 -11.14
C TRP A 212 7.35 -2.88 -12.53
N ASN A 213 7.50 -1.89 -13.40
CA ASN A 213 7.98 -2.12 -14.77
C ASN A 213 9.35 -2.82 -14.76
N GLY A 214 9.40 -4.05 -15.27
CA GLY A 214 10.63 -4.84 -15.29
C GLY A 214 10.94 -5.55 -13.96
N TRP A 215 9.94 -5.75 -13.10
CA TRP A 215 10.11 -6.38 -11.79
C TRP A 215 9.31 -7.67 -11.62
N PRO A 216 9.88 -8.71 -11.01
CA PRO A 216 11.31 -8.99 -10.86
C PRO A 216 11.82 -9.67 -12.13
N LEU A 217 12.94 -9.19 -12.70
CA LEU A 217 13.57 -9.84 -13.86
C LEU A 217 14.75 -10.75 -13.45
N PRO A 218 14.96 -11.87 -14.17
CA PRO A 218 14.08 -12.46 -15.18
C PRO A 218 12.83 -13.10 -14.57
N LEU A 219 11.73 -13.20 -15.33
CA LEU A 219 10.49 -13.88 -14.94
C LEU A 219 10.63 -15.41 -14.95
N ALA A 220 11.50 -15.92 -14.07
CA ALA A 220 11.81 -17.35 -13.96
C ALA A 220 12.32 -17.69 -12.56
N TYR A 221 12.17 -18.95 -12.17
CA TYR A 221 12.75 -19.48 -10.94
C TYR A 221 14.29 -19.44 -10.98
N ARG A 222 14.89 -18.57 -10.15
CA ARG A 222 16.35 -18.35 -10.08
C ARG A 222 16.76 -18.16 -8.62
N PRO A 223 16.73 -19.22 -7.80
CA PRO A 223 16.89 -19.14 -6.35
C PRO A 223 18.22 -18.52 -5.91
N GLU A 224 19.31 -18.73 -6.67
CA GLU A 224 20.64 -18.21 -6.34
C GLU A 224 20.85 -16.73 -6.73
N MET A 225 19.91 -16.13 -7.46
CA MET A 225 20.01 -14.74 -7.90
C MET A 225 19.51 -13.79 -6.81
N ARG A 226 20.20 -12.66 -6.65
CA ARG A 226 19.74 -11.57 -5.77
C ARG A 226 18.55 -10.86 -6.39
N GLN A 227 17.63 -10.39 -5.55
CA GLN A 227 16.59 -9.46 -5.96
C GLN A 227 17.16 -8.04 -5.91
N GLU A 228 17.83 -7.61 -6.98
CA GLU A 228 18.46 -6.29 -7.06
C GLU A 228 17.42 -5.18 -7.12
N VAL A 229 17.60 -4.05 -6.44
CA VAL A 229 16.67 -2.91 -6.53
C VAL A 229 16.48 -2.44 -7.98
N PRO A 230 15.24 -2.13 -8.45
CA PRO A 230 15.05 -1.56 -9.78
C PRO A 230 15.95 -0.34 -10.00
N PRO A 231 16.76 -0.27 -11.08
CA PRO A 231 17.66 0.86 -11.35
C PRO A 231 16.99 2.24 -11.27
N SER A 232 15.71 2.30 -11.59
CA SER A 232 14.88 3.51 -11.53
C SER A 232 14.57 4.02 -10.13
N LEU A 233 14.74 3.18 -9.11
CA LEU A 233 14.46 3.45 -7.69
C LEU A 233 15.70 3.45 -6.81
N THR A 234 16.87 3.05 -7.32
CA THR A 234 18.12 2.93 -6.54
C THR A 234 18.52 4.25 -5.88
N THR A 235 18.31 5.38 -6.56
CA THR A 235 18.66 6.73 -6.07
C THR A 235 17.42 7.58 -5.76
N TYR A 236 16.27 6.94 -5.49
CA TYR A 236 15.03 7.67 -5.26
C TYR A 236 15.08 8.43 -3.92
N PRO A 237 14.89 9.76 -3.90
CA PRO A 237 14.97 10.54 -2.67
C PRO A 237 13.95 10.11 -1.62
N GLY A 238 14.37 10.05 -0.36
CA GLY A 238 13.52 9.64 0.77
C GLY A 238 13.32 8.13 0.90
N LEU A 239 13.93 7.32 0.03
CA LEU A 239 13.90 5.86 0.09
C LEU A 239 15.30 5.30 0.37
N ARG A 240 15.44 4.55 1.47
CA ARG A 240 16.66 3.81 1.78
C ARG A 240 16.40 2.32 1.63
N TRP A 241 17.09 1.67 0.70
CA TRP A 241 16.96 0.24 0.48
C TRP A 241 17.73 -0.57 1.53
N GLU A 242 17.09 -1.61 2.04
CA GLU A 242 17.66 -2.63 2.92
C GLU A 242 17.48 -3.99 2.24
N GLU A 243 18.57 -4.76 2.13
CA GLU A 243 18.57 -6.09 1.52
C GLU A 243 18.71 -7.15 2.60
N PHE A 244 17.88 -8.19 2.52
CA PHE A 244 17.87 -9.32 3.44
C PHE A 244 18.25 -10.57 2.68
N GLY A 245 19.28 -11.27 3.17
CA GLY A 245 19.77 -12.51 2.57
C GLY A 245 19.22 -13.76 3.24
N TYR A 246 18.99 -14.80 2.45
CA TYR A 246 18.34 -16.03 2.86
C TYR A 246 19.19 -17.26 2.51
N ASP A 247 19.12 -18.26 3.39
CA ASP A 247 19.66 -19.59 3.13
C ASP A 247 18.74 -20.39 2.20
N ALA A 248 19.27 -21.45 1.58
CA ALA A 248 18.50 -22.29 0.66
C ALA A 248 17.18 -22.83 1.26
N PRO A 249 17.12 -23.28 2.54
CA PRO A 249 15.87 -23.68 3.17
C PRO A 249 14.82 -22.56 3.21
N THR A 250 15.21 -21.31 3.43
CA THR A 250 14.27 -20.17 3.43
C THR A 250 13.78 -19.84 2.03
N VAL A 251 14.65 -19.90 1.02
CA VAL A 251 14.23 -19.72 -0.38
C VAL A 251 13.27 -20.84 -0.81
N GLU A 252 13.51 -22.07 -0.36
CA GLU A 252 12.62 -23.20 -0.64
C GLU A 252 11.28 -23.07 0.08
N ALA A 253 11.25 -22.66 1.36
CA ALA A 253 10.01 -22.38 2.07
C ALA A 253 9.18 -21.30 1.37
N LYS A 254 9.82 -20.21 0.91
CA LYS A 254 9.20 -19.18 0.06
C LYS A 254 8.63 -19.79 -1.22
N ARG A 255 9.39 -20.65 -1.91
CA ARG A 255 8.93 -21.33 -3.13
C ARG A 255 7.69 -22.20 -2.88
N VAL A 256 7.69 -22.97 -1.80
CA VAL A 256 6.54 -23.82 -1.42
C VAL A 256 5.33 -22.95 -1.12
N SER A 257 5.51 -21.88 -0.34
CA SER A 257 4.46 -20.90 -0.04
C SER A 257 3.84 -20.30 -1.31
N LEU A 258 4.67 -19.83 -2.25
CA LEU A 258 4.21 -19.28 -3.54
C LEU A 258 3.44 -20.29 -4.40
N LEU A 259 3.75 -21.59 -4.27
CA LEU A 259 3.07 -22.64 -5.01
C LEU A 259 1.76 -23.12 -4.35
N SER A 260 1.44 -22.64 -3.15
CA SER A 260 0.19 -22.94 -2.44
C SER A 260 -1.01 -22.11 -2.93
N TYR A 261 -0.77 -21.06 -3.72
CA TYR A 261 -1.81 -20.27 -4.39
C TYR A 261 -2.18 -20.93 -5.72
N GLU A 262 -2.89 -22.07 -5.65
CA GLU A 262 -3.20 -22.92 -6.81
C GLU A 262 -3.91 -22.14 -7.92
N SER A 263 -4.91 -21.32 -7.56
CA SER A 263 -5.62 -20.39 -8.47
C SER A 263 -4.64 -19.52 -9.29
N GLN A 264 -3.66 -18.92 -8.61
CA GLN A 264 -2.68 -18.02 -9.23
C GLN A 264 -1.59 -18.77 -9.99
N VAL A 265 -1.17 -19.95 -9.51
CA VAL A 265 -0.15 -20.78 -10.15
C VAL A 265 -0.59 -21.17 -11.56
N GLU A 266 -1.87 -21.46 -11.78
CA GLU A 266 -2.36 -21.80 -13.11
C GLU A 266 -2.21 -20.66 -14.13
N LEU A 267 -2.26 -19.40 -13.67
CA LEU A 267 -2.22 -18.20 -14.50
C LEU A 267 -0.81 -17.64 -14.66
N ILE A 268 -0.10 -17.49 -13.54
CA ILE A 268 1.07 -16.61 -13.43
C ILE A 268 2.27 -17.29 -12.75
N LYS A 269 2.36 -18.63 -12.75
CA LYS A 269 3.49 -19.37 -12.14
C LYS A 269 4.90 -18.83 -12.44
N PRO A 270 5.28 -18.47 -13.69
CA PRO A 270 6.60 -17.90 -13.94
C PRO A 270 6.86 -16.59 -13.19
N PHE A 271 5.82 -15.76 -13.04
CA PHE A 271 5.88 -14.52 -12.26
C PHE A 271 6.01 -14.83 -10.76
N LEU A 272 5.17 -15.72 -10.21
CA LEU A 272 5.25 -16.10 -8.79
C LEU A 272 6.65 -16.61 -8.44
N LEU A 273 7.15 -17.59 -9.21
CA LEU A 273 8.46 -18.19 -8.96
C LEU A 273 9.64 -17.23 -9.20
N ALA A 274 9.43 -16.12 -9.91
CA ALA A 274 10.45 -15.10 -10.09
C ALA A 274 10.78 -14.36 -8.78
N PHE A 275 9.93 -14.43 -7.76
CA PHE A 275 10.19 -13.85 -6.43
C PHE A 275 10.95 -14.79 -5.48
N ALA A 276 11.07 -16.08 -5.80
CA ALA A 276 11.87 -17.01 -5.00
C ALA A 276 13.37 -16.78 -5.28
N ARG A 277 13.98 -15.87 -4.53
CA ARG A 277 15.37 -15.39 -4.65
C ARG A 277 16.11 -15.52 -3.33
N LYS A 278 17.44 -15.57 -3.37
CA LYS A 278 18.29 -15.63 -2.17
C LYS A 278 18.33 -14.33 -1.38
N THR A 279 17.76 -13.25 -1.92
CA THR A 279 17.58 -11.99 -1.20
C THR A 279 16.22 -11.38 -1.51
N GLU A 280 15.69 -10.59 -0.57
CA GLU A 280 14.58 -9.64 -0.77
C GLU A 280 15.10 -8.23 -0.47
N VAL A 281 14.53 -7.22 -1.12
CA VAL A 281 14.86 -5.81 -0.90
C VAL A 281 13.63 -5.05 -0.44
N PHE A 282 13.82 -4.22 0.58
CA PHE A 282 12.77 -3.39 1.17
C PHE A 282 13.21 -1.94 1.19
N GLY A 283 12.32 -1.04 0.79
CA GLY A 283 12.51 0.39 0.94
C GLY A 283 12.06 0.84 2.31
N ARG A 284 12.98 1.34 3.15
CA ARG A 284 12.63 1.92 4.44
C ARG A 284 11.94 3.26 4.25
N VAL A 285 10.73 3.36 4.79
CA VAL A 285 9.91 4.57 4.73
C VAL A 285 10.33 5.49 5.86
N THR A 286 10.93 6.63 5.52
CA THR A 286 11.29 7.69 6.47
C THR A 286 10.49 8.96 6.16
N PRO A 287 9.86 9.60 7.16
CA PRO A 287 9.18 10.86 6.94
C PRO A 287 10.10 11.99 6.46
N THR A 288 9.57 12.88 5.62
CA THR A 288 10.25 14.08 5.13
C THR A 288 9.97 15.26 6.04
N VAL A 289 10.96 16.09 6.38
CA VAL A 289 10.73 17.28 7.22
C VAL A 289 10.20 18.44 6.36
N VAL A 290 9.12 19.10 6.78
CA VAL A 290 8.37 20.11 5.99
C VAL A 290 9.22 21.32 5.56
N ASP A 291 10.21 21.74 6.35
CA ASP A 291 11.09 22.87 6.01
C ASP A 291 12.15 22.56 4.95
N GLN A 292 12.15 21.33 4.42
CA GLN A 292 13.05 20.92 3.35
C GLN A 292 12.32 20.91 2.00
N GLU A 293 12.96 21.48 0.98
CA GLU A 293 12.52 21.26 -0.40
C GLU A 293 12.69 19.78 -0.74
N ALA A 294 11.59 19.11 -1.07
CA ALA A 294 11.61 17.72 -1.53
C ALA A 294 11.43 17.67 -3.05
N VAL A 295 12.37 17.05 -3.75
CA VAL A 295 12.28 16.81 -5.20
C VAL A 295 12.13 15.33 -5.42
N TRP A 296 10.96 14.91 -5.90
CA TRP A 296 10.66 13.52 -6.24
C TRP A 296 10.57 13.36 -7.75
N PRO A 297 11.56 12.71 -8.39
CA PRO A 297 11.51 12.46 -9.81
C PRO A 297 10.38 11.46 -10.12
N GLN A 298 9.87 11.43 -11.35
CA GLN A 298 9.17 10.23 -11.80
C GLN A 298 10.21 9.10 -11.81
N PRO A 299 9.91 7.95 -11.20
CA PRO A 299 10.74 6.78 -11.40
C PRO A 299 10.88 6.48 -12.90
N ARG A 300 12.11 6.44 -13.40
CA ARG A 300 12.35 6.26 -14.85
C ARG A 300 11.87 4.88 -15.29
N ALA A 301 11.05 4.78 -16.33
CA ALA A 301 10.76 3.48 -16.94
C ALA A 301 12.06 2.84 -17.47
N GLU A 302 12.29 1.57 -17.18
CA GLU A 302 13.44 0.82 -17.68
C GLU A 302 13.38 0.68 -19.21
N SER A 303 14.55 0.57 -19.87
CA SER A 303 14.68 0.66 -21.33
C SER A 303 13.85 -0.37 -22.11
N LEU A 304 13.64 -1.57 -21.53
CA LEU A 304 12.86 -2.66 -22.11
C LEU A 304 11.34 -2.41 -22.13
N THR A 305 10.81 -1.51 -21.29
CA THR A 305 9.35 -1.24 -21.16
C THR A 305 8.87 -0.01 -21.94
N LYS A 306 9.74 0.62 -22.76
CA LYS A 306 9.37 1.77 -23.59
C LYS A 306 8.18 1.50 -24.54
N PHE A 307 7.95 0.26 -24.95
CA PHE A 307 6.90 -0.12 -25.90
C PHE A 307 5.52 -0.42 -25.27
N LEU A 308 5.42 -0.54 -23.93
CA LEU A 308 4.17 -0.86 -23.23
C LEU A 308 3.61 0.32 -22.41
N ARG A 309 4.14 1.53 -22.60
CA ARG A 309 3.83 2.67 -21.73
C ARG A 309 2.32 2.99 -21.67
N ARG A 310 1.77 2.91 -20.46
CA ARG A 310 0.89 3.96 -19.93
C ARG A 310 1.82 5.06 -19.41
N ASP A 311 2.04 6.12 -20.17
CA ASP A 311 2.90 7.23 -19.74
C ASP A 311 2.14 7.98 -18.63
N TYR A 312 2.58 7.83 -17.37
CA TYR A 312 1.80 8.22 -16.21
C TYR A 312 1.74 9.75 -15.94
N GLY A 313 1.80 10.58 -16.99
CA GLY A 313 1.64 12.03 -16.92
C GLY A 313 2.80 12.76 -16.20
N ILE A 314 3.06 12.48 -14.93
CA ILE A 314 4.06 13.14 -14.08
C ILE A 314 5.46 12.68 -14.42
N VAL A 315 6.36 13.62 -14.71
CA VAL A 315 7.79 13.46 -14.99
C VAL A 315 8.65 13.76 -13.75
N ALA A 316 8.22 14.69 -12.91
CA ALA A 316 8.81 14.98 -11.61
C ALA A 316 7.84 15.85 -10.79
N SER A 317 7.96 15.81 -9.48
CA SER A 317 7.31 16.75 -8.56
C SER A 317 8.34 17.39 -7.65
N ARG A 318 8.15 18.67 -7.36
CA ARG A 318 8.96 19.44 -6.43
C ARG A 318 8.04 20.10 -5.43
N TRP A 319 8.24 19.78 -4.15
CA TRP A 319 7.43 20.21 -3.03
C TRP A 319 8.20 21.23 -2.20
N ARG A 320 7.55 22.33 -1.85
CA ARG A 320 8.11 23.39 -1.03
C ARG A 320 7.03 23.94 -0.11
N HIS A 321 7.37 24.05 1.16
CA HIS A 321 6.54 24.78 2.10
C HIS A 321 7.04 26.22 2.25
N ARG A 322 6.19 27.23 2.02
CA ARG A 322 6.54 28.66 2.15
C ARG A 322 5.34 29.45 2.66
N GLN A 323 5.56 30.28 3.68
CA GLN A 323 4.56 31.22 4.21
C GLN A 323 3.21 30.55 4.56
N GLY A 324 3.23 29.33 5.09
CA GLY A 324 2.02 28.58 5.43
C GLY A 324 1.28 27.99 4.23
N GLN A 325 1.91 27.93 3.06
CA GLN A 325 1.37 27.33 1.84
C GLN A 325 2.28 26.22 1.33
N ASP A 326 1.65 25.16 0.81
CA ASP A 326 2.34 24.11 0.08
C ASP A 326 2.33 24.47 -1.42
N HIS A 327 3.54 24.58 -1.97
CA HIS A 327 3.76 24.78 -3.39
C HIS A 327 4.30 23.50 -3.98
N VAL A 328 3.62 22.98 -5.00
CA VAL A 328 4.09 21.81 -5.74
C VAL A 328 4.14 22.08 -7.23
N GLN A 329 5.34 22.02 -7.77
CA GLN A 329 5.56 22.05 -9.20
C GLN A 329 5.58 20.60 -9.72
N CYS A 330 4.62 20.24 -10.56
CA CYS A 330 4.56 18.94 -11.22
C CYS A 330 4.87 19.10 -12.70
N ARG A 331 6.01 18.58 -13.16
CA ARG A 331 6.24 18.46 -14.60
C ARG A 331 5.38 17.33 -15.12
N VAL A 332 4.48 17.64 -16.06
CA VAL A 332 3.48 16.68 -16.56
C VAL A 332 3.38 16.74 -18.08
N LYS A 333 3.21 15.58 -18.72
CA LYS A 333 2.80 15.47 -20.12
C LYS A 333 1.28 15.44 -20.17
N LEU A 334 0.68 16.57 -20.56
CA LEU A 334 -0.78 16.71 -20.57
C LEU A 334 -1.29 16.79 -22.00
N GLU A 335 -2.17 15.86 -22.35
CA GLU A 335 -2.93 15.85 -23.60
C GLU A 335 -4.41 15.62 -23.29
N GLY A 336 -5.31 16.39 -23.91
CA GLY A 336 -6.76 16.27 -23.71
C GLY A 336 -7.24 16.85 -22.36
N LEU A 337 -8.44 16.44 -21.94
CA LEU A 337 -9.03 16.86 -20.66
C LEU A 337 -8.35 16.15 -19.48
N TRP A 338 -7.85 16.93 -18.54
CA TRP A 338 -7.21 16.43 -17.33
C TRP A 338 -7.66 17.21 -16.09
N SER A 339 -7.59 16.52 -14.95
CA SER A 339 -7.69 17.10 -13.62
C SER A 339 -6.60 16.54 -12.72
N ALA A 340 -6.26 17.29 -11.67
CA ALA A 340 -5.39 16.88 -10.60
C ALA A 340 -6.17 16.93 -9.29
N ARG A 341 -5.98 15.92 -8.46
CA ARG A 341 -6.48 15.89 -7.08
C ARG A 341 -5.30 15.84 -6.13
N VAL A 342 -5.21 16.84 -5.28
CA VAL A 342 -4.29 16.85 -4.14
C VAL A 342 -5.01 16.24 -2.97
N VAL A 343 -4.41 15.22 -2.35
CA VAL A 343 -4.95 14.56 -1.17
C VAL A 343 -3.96 14.71 -0.02
N VAL A 344 -4.45 15.26 1.08
CA VAL A 344 -3.69 15.49 2.31
C VAL A 344 -4.46 14.92 3.48
N TYR A 345 -3.76 14.12 4.27
CA TYR A 345 -4.18 13.73 5.61
C TYR A 345 -3.29 14.44 6.61
N ALA A 346 -3.87 15.07 7.62
CA ALA A 346 -3.16 15.75 8.69
C ALA A 346 -3.54 15.14 10.03
N TRP A 347 -2.55 14.92 10.89
CA TRP A 347 -2.82 14.48 12.26
C TRP A 347 -2.43 15.54 13.28
N GLY A 348 -3.47 16.17 13.85
CA GLY A 348 -3.41 17.11 14.95
C GLY A 348 -4.11 16.56 16.19
N LYS A 349 -5.23 17.17 16.61
CA LYS A 349 -6.09 16.62 17.69
C LYS A 349 -6.94 15.42 17.26
N GLY A 350 -7.01 15.18 15.95
CA GLY A 350 -7.68 14.06 15.29
C GLY A 350 -7.23 14.00 13.84
N LEU A 351 -7.81 13.07 13.06
CA LEU A 351 -7.56 13.01 11.63
C LEU A 351 -8.34 14.09 10.90
N GLU A 352 -7.64 14.87 10.09
CA GLU A 352 -8.23 15.76 9.11
C GLU A 352 -7.89 15.25 7.72
N PHE A 353 -8.91 15.17 6.86
CA PHE A 353 -8.78 14.79 5.46
C PHE A 353 -9.18 15.97 4.59
N SER A 354 -8.31 16.30 3.63
CA SER A 354 -8.55 17.36 2.65
C SER A 354 -8.22 16.83 1.25
N GLY A 355 -9.17 17.02 0.33
CA GLY A 355 -9.06 16.54 -1.05
C GLY A 355 -9.49 17.60 -2.05
N TRP A 356 -8.54 18.35 -2.61
CA TRP A 356 -8.82 19.43 -3.55
C TRP A 356 -8.67 18.93 -4.99
N THR A 357 -9.69 19.17 -5.84
CA THR A 357 -9.66 18.75 -7.26
C THR A 357 -9.83 19.95 -8.17
N SER A 358 -8.93 20.09 -9.15
CA SER A 358 -9.00 21.15 -10.16
C SER A 358 -8.43 20.67 -11.49
N GLY A 359 -8.83 21.31 -12.59
CA GLY A 359 -8.50 20.84 -13.94
C GLY A 359 -8.57 21.94 -14.99
N MET A 360 -8.41 21.54 -16.25
CA MET A 360 -8.22 22.45 -17.39
C MET A 360 -9.38 23.41 -17.67
N GLN A 361 -10.59 23.12 -17.20
CA GLN A 361 -11.78 23.97 -17.37
C GLN A 361 -12.12 24.82 -16.13
N GLY A 362 -11.22 24.88 -15.15
CA GLY A 362 -11.52 25.40 -13.81
C GLY A 362 -12.15 24.32 -12.95
N GLY A 363 -11.70 24.21 -11.70
CA GLY A 363 -12.23 23.26 -10.72
C GLY A 363 -13.30 23.89 -9.83
N ASP A 364 -14.11 23.05 -9.19
CA ASP A 364 -15.12 23.44 -8.19
C ASP A 364 -14.51 23.85 -6.83
N ASP A 365 -13.17 23.79 -6.70
CA ASP A 365 -12.48 24.00 -5.44
C ASP A 365 -11.64 25.29 -5.43
N PRO A 366 -12.00 26.30 -4.61
CA PRO A 366 -11.25 27.55 -4.51
C PRO A 366 -9.87 27.40 -3.84
N GLY A 367 -9.56 26.26 -3.21
CA GLY A 367 -8.33 26.05 -2.45
C GLY A 367 -7.12 25.64 -3.27
N LEU A 368 -7.32 25.11 -4.49
CA LEU A 368 -6.24 24.61 -5.36
C LEU A 368 -6.09 25.48 -6.61
N LEU A 369 -5.02 26.27 -6.65
CA LEU A 369 -4.60 27.03 -7.83
C LEU A 369 -3.79 26.14 -8.76
N VAL A 370 -4.23 26.09 -10.01
CA VAL A 370 -3.59 25.30 -11.08
C VAL A 370 -3.12 26.26 -12.16
N THR A 371 -1.81 26.41 -12.27
CA THR A 371 -1.19 27.29 -13.28
C THR A 371 -0.50 26.41 -14.32
N PRO A 372 -1.11 26.24 -15.52
CA PRO A 372 -0.47 25.51 -16.60
C PRO A 372 0.68 26.32 -17.22
N SER A 373 1.77 25.62 -17.55
CA SER A 373 2.94 26.12 -18.27
C SER A 373 3.17 25.29 -19.53
N ALA A 374 4.14 25.68 -20.37
CA ALA A 374 4.39 25.00 -21.64
C ALA A 374 4.77 23.51 -21.50
N ASP A 375 5.47 23.12 -20.42
CA ASP A 375 5.95 21.75 -20.18
C ASP A 375 5.58 21.18 -18.79
N HIS A 376 4.85 21.93 -17.95
CA HIS A 376 4.54 21.55 -16.57
C HIS A 376 3.25 22.21 -16.08
N VAL A 377 2.80 21.79 -14.89
CA VAL A 377 1.73 22.44 -14.14
C VAL A 377 2.22 22.76 -12.74
N ASP A 378 2.02 24.02 -12.33
CA ASP A 378 2.21 24.42 -10.96
C ASP A 378 0.89 24.29 -10.20
N LEU A 379 0.94 23.55 -9.10
CA LEU A 379 -0.14 23.34 -8.16
C LEU A 379 0.21 24.11 -6.88
N THR A 380 -0.66 25.01 -6.44
CA THR A 380 -0.48 25.73 -5.18
C THR A 380 -1.77 25.65 -4.37
N TRP A 381 -1.65 25.28 -3.10
CA TRP A 381 -2.77 25.29 -2.19
C TRP A 381 -2.32 25.72 -0.80
N SER A 382 -3.26 26.28 -0.06
CA SER A 382 -3.08 26.52 1.36
C SER A 382 -3.53 25.27 2.08
N VAL A 383 -2.61 24.57 2.76
CA VAL A 383 -3.03 23.73 3.88
C VAL A 383 -3.26 24.71 5.00
N SER A 384 -4.51 24.91 5.41
CA SER A 384 -4.75 25.62 6.67
C SER A 384 -4.13 24.76 7.75
N GLU A 385 -2.91 25.11 8.20
CA GLU A 385 -2.34 24.58 9.42
C GLU A 385 -3.15 25.16 10.59
N THR A 386 -4.40 24.73 10.70
CA THR A 386 -5.30 25.12 11.78
C THR A 386 -4.95 24.31 13.03
N GLY A 387 -3.68 24.31 13.44
CA GLY A 387 -3.29 23.88 14.77
C GLY A 387 -2.04 23.03 14.84
N THR A 388 -1.90 22.40 16.00
CA THR A 388 -0.77 21.65 16.57
C THR A 388 -0.37 20.38 15.79
N GLU A 389 -0.64 20.30 14.48
CA GLU A 389 -0.38 19.15 13.61
C GLU A 389 1.10 18.78 13.61
N ARG A 390 1.37 17.47 13.75
CA ARG A 390 2.73 16.89 13.89
C ARG A 390 3.19 16.16 12.64
N GLU A 391 2.27 15.46 11.98
CA GLU A 391 2.55 14.62 10.83
C GLU A 391 1.48 14.80 9.74
N TRP A 392 1.90 14.72 8.48
CA TRP A 392 1.00 14.75 7.31
C TRP A 392 1.32 13.59 6.38
N LEU A 393 0.31 13.06 5.68
CA LEU A 393 0.50 12.17 4.54
C LEU A 393 -0.02 12.91 3.30
N LYS A 394 0.88 13.24 2.37
CA LYS A 394 0.57 14.09 1.22
C LYS A 394 0.86 13.35 -0.08
N GLY A 395 -0.02 13.50 -1.06
CA GLY A 395 0.19 12.99 -2.40
C GLY A 395 -0.75 13.63 -3.42
N ILE A 396 -0.40 13.46 -4.69
CA ILE A 396 -1.16 14.02 -5.81
C ILE A 396 -1.50 12.88 -6.76
N VAL A 397 -2.72 12.89 -7.25
CA VAL A 397 -3.21 11.98 -8.28
C VAL A 397 -3.70 12.79 -9.47
N PHE A 398 -3.33 12.36 -10.67
CA PHE A 398 -3.74 12.97 -11.93
C PHE A 398 -4.73 12.06 -12.63
N TYR A 399 -5.77 12.65 -13.19
CA TYR A 399 -6.82 11.98 -13.91
C TYR A 399 -6.87 12.44 -15.36
N ARG A 400 -7.16 11.49 -16.25
CA ARG A 400 -7.58 11.74 -17.63
C ARG A 400 -8.86 10.95 -17.87
N ASN A 401 -9.93 11.62 -18.31
CA ASN A 401 -11.23 10.98 -18.52
C ASN A 401 -11.69 10.14 -17.31
N ASN A 402 -11.59 10.68 -16.10
CA ASN A 402 -11.92 10.03 -14.82
C ASN A 402 -11.13 8.75 -14.48
N LYS A 403 -10.00 8.50 -15.15
CA LYS A 403 -9.09 7.40 -14.82
C LYS A 403 -7.79 7.96 -14.28
N ILE A 404 -7.26 7.35 -13.23
CA ILE A 404 -5.95 7.70 -12.70
C ILE A 404 -4.90 7.44 -13.78
N THR A 405 -4.22 8.51 -14.18
CA THR A 405 -3.11 8.46 -15.13
C THR A 405 -1.78 8.78 -14.48
N GLY A 406 -1.70 9.16 -13.22
CA GLY A 406 -0.40 9.44 -12.59
C GLY A 406 -0.49 9.77 -11.11
N ARG A 407 0.61 9.59 -10.37
CA ARG A 407 0.69 9.93 -8.95
C ARG A 407 2.12 10.19 -8.47
N THR A 408 2.28 11.00 -7.42
CA THR A 408 3.59 11.32 -6.82
C THR A 408 4.06 10.32 -5.76
N GLY A 409 3.22 9.34 -5.41
CA GLY A 409 3.33 8.63 -4.14
C GLY A 409 2.71 9.43 -3.00
N PHE A 410 2.30 8.72 -1.94
CA PHE A 410 1.82 9.31 -0.70
C PHE A 410 2.93 9.21 0.33
N TRP A 411 3.52 10.36 0.67
CA TRP A 411 4.73 10.43 1.49
C TRP A 411 4.41 11.01 2.86
N PRO A 412 4.93 10.41 3.96
CA PRO A 412 4.79 10.99 5.28
C PRO A 412 5.70 12.21 5.43
N TRP A 413 5.19 13.24 6.08
CA TRP A 413 5.86 14.50 6.38
C TRP A 413 5.79 14.80 7.87
N LEU A 414 6.83 15.43 8.40
CA LEU A 414 6.96 15.84 9.80
C LEU A 414 7.17 17.34 9.94
N SER A 415 6.56 17.92 10.97
CA SER A 415 6.79 19.31 11.32
C SER A 415 8.24 19.50 11.76
N ALA A 416 8.83 20.65 11.41
CA ALA A 416 10.17 21.02 11.83
C ALA A 416 10.25 21.56 13.26
N ASP A 417 9.12 21.97 13.86
CA ASP A 417 9.05 22.58 15.19
C ASP A 417 9.15 21.51 16.30
N PRO A 418 10.24 21.48 17.09
CA PRO A 418 10.39 20.53 18.19
C PRO A 418 9.47 20.81 19.39
N GLU A 419 8.90 22.00 19.57
CA GLU A 419 7.96 22.30 20.68
C GLU A 419 6.57 21.70 20.46
N ARG A 420 6.28 21.24 19.24
CA ARG A 420 5.14 20.36 18.98
C ARG A 420 5.39 18.91 19.43
N LYS A 421 6.55 18.56 20.01
CA LYS A 421 6.83 17.28 20.69
C LYS A 421 6.36 17.32 22.16
N GLY A 422 5.05 17.24 22.36
CA GLY A 422 4.44 17.07 23.69
C GLY A 422 4.09 15.63 23.97
#